data_AF-A0A4R7CVK8-F1
#
_entry.id   AF-A0A4R7CVK8-F1
#
_cell.length_a   1.000
_cell.length_b   1.000
_cell.length_c   1.000
_cell.angle_alpha   90.00
_cell.angle_beta   90.00
_cell.angle_gamma   90.00
#
_symmetry.space_group_name_H-M   'P 1'
#
loop_
_entity.id
_entity.type
_entity.pdbx_description
1 polymer ?
#
loop_
_entity_poly.entity_id
_entity_poly.type
_entity_poly.pdbx_seq_one_letter_code
_entity_poly.pdbx_strand_id
1 'polypeptide(L)'
;MNRELLVKCGDSIEVKYNSLDRPISEYALVGYMEKPIGVAFFQSRNKYCTAAIVLDSDGDLVLLEHYDDWHFCSISEMEELRKIYNWAFPE
;
A
#
# COMPACT_ATOMS: atom_id res chain seq x y z
N MET A 1 6.67 -7.45 10.61
CA MET A 1 5.27 -7.16 10.24
C MET A 1 4.90 -7.98 9.00
N ASN A 2 3.65 -8.46 8.84
CA ASN A 2 3.19 -9.15 7.63
C ASN A 2 2.11 -8.32 6.93
N ARG A 3 2.14 -8.23 5.59
CA ARG A 3 1.17 -7.51 4.77
C ARG A 3 -0.28 -7.95 5.01
N GLU A 4 -0.49 -9.22 5.37
CA GLU A 4 -1.82 -9.79 5.63
C GLU A 4 -2.51 -9.18 6.86
N LEU A 5 -1.73 -8.54 7.74
CA LEU A 5 -2.22 -7.89 8.95
C LEU A 5 -2.58 -6.42 8.72
N LEU A 6 -2.28 -5.88 7.54
CA LEU A 6 -2.52 -4.47 7.22
C LEU A 6 -3.98 -4.28 6.80
N VAL A 7 -4.63 -3.30 7.44
CA VAL A 7 -6.00 -2.89 7.10
C VAL A 7 -5.96 -1.49 6.49
N LYS A 8 -6.80 -1.22 5.51
CA LYS A 8 -6.94 0.13 4.96
C LYS A 8 -7.49 1.09 6.02
N CYS A 9 -6.96 2.30 6.04
CA CYS A 9 -7.43 3.40 6.88
C CYS A 9 -7.89 4.55 6.00
N GLY A 10 -9.14 4.99 6.15
CA GLY A 10 -9.68 6.12 5.39
C GLY A 10 -9.86 5.84 3.90
N ASP A 11 -9.91 6.91 3.11
CA ASP A 11 -10.12 6.86 1.67
C ASP A 11 -8.85 6.42 0.93
N SER A 12 -9.03 5.78 -0.23
CA SER A 12 -7.95 5.40 -1.12
C SER A 12 -7.81 6.37 -2.29
N ILE A 13 -6.59 6.42 -2.84
CA ILE A 13 -6.27 7.11 -4.08
C ILE A 13 -6.37 6.09 -5.20
N GLU A 14 -7.46 6.15 -5.96
CA GLU A 14 -7.69 5.29 -7.11
C GLU A 14 -6.86 5.77 -8.32
N VAL A 15 -6.13 4.86 -8.97
CA VAL A 15 -5.09 5.24 -9.96
C VAL A 15 -5.39 4.74 -11.36
N LYS A 16 -5.90 3.52 -11.48
CA LYS A 16 -6.23 2.89 -12.77
C LYS A 16 -7.60 2.27 -12.65
N TYR A 17 -8.38 2.34 -13.73
CA TYR A 17 -9.70 1.74 -13.83
C TYR A 17 -9.74 0.72 -14.95
N ASN A 18 -10.59 -0.29 -14.83
CA ASN A 18 -10.92 -1.17 -15.95
C ASN A 18 -11.96 -0.53 -16.89
N SER A 19 -12.36 -1.26 -17.93
CA SER A 19 -13.40 -0.85 -18.89
C SER A 19 -14.79 -0.64 -18.28
N LEU A 20 -15.01 -1.03 -17.03
CA LEU A 20 -16.25 -0.84 -16.27
C LEU A 20 -16.12 0.27 -15.21
N ASP A 21 -15.10 1.12 -15.34
CA ASP A 21 -14.83 2.22 -14.42
C ASP A 21 -14.67 1.79 -12.95
N ARG A 22 -14.14 0.57 -12.74
CA ARG A 22 -13.79 0.08 -11.40
C ARG A 22 -12.28 0.21 -11.18
N PRO A 23 -11.84 0.72 -10.02
CA PRO A 23 -10.42 0.83 -9.72
C PRO A 23 -9.78 -0.55 -9.72
N ILE A 24 -8.75 -0.73 -10.54
CA ILE A 24 -7.94 -1.94 -10.58
C ILE A 24 -6.65 -1.81 -9.78
N SER A 25 -6.23 -0.59 -9.48
CA SER A 25 -5.10 -0.30 -8.61
C SER A 25 -5.33 0.99 -7.83
N GLU A 26 -4.93 0.99 -6.57
CA GLU A 26 -5.12 2.11 -5.66
C GLU A 26 -4.00 2.16 -4.61
N TYR A 27 -3.72 3.35 -4.08
CA TYR A 27 -2.89 3.53 -2.89
C TYR A 27 -3.79 3.85 -1.71
N ALA A 28 -3.49 3.33 -0.53
CA ALA A 28 -4.24 3.65 0.68
C ALA A 28 -3.31 3.76 1.88
N LEU A 29 -3.69 4.61 2.83
CA LEU A 29 -3.14 4.52 4.17
C LEU A 29 -3.49 3.15 4.76
N VAL A 30 -2.55 2.57 5.50
CA VAL A 30 -2.75 1.30 6.18
C VAL A 30 -2.40 1.41 7.65
N GLY A 31 -3.14 0.64 8.44
CA GLY A 31 -2.98 0.57 9.88
C GLY A 31 -2.84 -0.84 10.40
N TYR A 32 -2.38 -0.90 11.64
CA TYR A 32 -2.33 -2.10 12.46
C TYR A 32 -2.79 -1.72 13.87
N MET A 33 -3.72 -2.51 14.43
CA MET A 33 -4.31 -2.24 15.76
C MET A 33 -4.80 -0.79 15.90
N GLU A 34 -5.61 -0.32 14.95
CA GLU A 34 -6.23 1.01 14.92
C GLU A 34 -5.25 2.20 14.78
N LYS A 35 -3.95 1.94 14.61
CA LYS A 35 -2.95 2.98 14.35
C LYS A 35 -2.56 2.99 12.88
N PRO A 36 -2.60 4.14 12.19
CA PRO A 36 -2.00 4.26 10.87
C PRO A 36 -0.49 4.11 11.02
N ILE A 37 0.10 3.18 10.25
CA ILE A 37 1.53 2.86 10.32
C ILE A 37 2.22 2.97 8.96
N GLY A 38 1.50 3.25 7.88
CA GLY A 38 2.13 3.47 6.59
C GLY A 38 1.15 3.55 5.42
N VAL A 39 1.67 3.26 4.24
CA VAL A 39 0.94 3.33 2.97
C VAL A 39 1.14 2.03 2.20
N ALA A 40 0.09 1.55 1.55
CA ALA A 40 0.16 0.35 0.72
C ALA A 40 -0.47 0.55 -0.65
N PHE A 41 0.06 -0.19 -1.61
CA PHE A 41 -0.45 -0.32 -2.96
C PHE A 41 -1.29 -1.60 -3.07
N PHE A 42 -2.53 -1.45 -3.51
CA PHE A 42 -3.47 -2.55 -3.71
C PHE A 42 -3.80 -2.72 -5.18
N GLN A 43 -4.04 -3.96 -5.56
CA GLN A 43 -4.61 -4.29 -6.85
C GLN A 43 -5.86 -5.14 -6.68
N SER A 44 -6.89 -4.85 -7.47
CA SER A 44 -8.24 -5.41 -7.36
C SER A 44 -8.32 -6.95 -7.34
N ARG A 45 -7.29 -7.65 -7.81
CA ARG A 45 -7.23 -9.13 -7.82
C ARG A 45 -6.52 -9.72 -6.60
N ASN A 46 -5.82 -8.91 -5.81
CA ASN A 46 -5.05 -9.37 -4.67
C ASN A 46 -5.87 -9.20 -3.39
N LYS A 47 -5.90 -10.27 -2.58
CA LYS A 47 -6.57 -10.25 -1.27
C LYS A 47 -5.86 -9.31 -0.28
N TYR A 48 -4.55 -9.20 -0.41
CA TYR A 48 -3.68 -8.36 0.42
C TYR A 48 -2.99 -7.31 -0.46
N CYS A 49 -2.38 -6.29 0.16
CA CYS A 49 -1.64 -5.30 -0.61
C CYS A 49 -0.47 -5.94 -1.37
N THR A 50 -0.20 -5.46 -2.58
CA THR A 50 0.92 -5.91 -3.42
C THR A 50 2.26 -5.45 -2.84
N ALA A 51 2.32 -4.19 -2.39
CA ALA A 51 3.47 -3.60 -1.73
C ALA A 51 3.02 -2.64 -0.63
N ALA A 52 3.83 -2.48 0.42
CA ALA A 52 3.57 -1.51 1.48
C ALA A 52 4.88 -0.95 2.06
N ILE A 53 4.85 0.34 2.41
CA ILE A 53 5.88 1.00 3.21
C ILE A 53 5.25 1.30 4.56
N VAL A 54 5.75 0.69 5.62
CA VAL A 54 5.18 0.77 6.97
C VAL A 54 6.26 0.92 8.02
N LEU A 55 5.92 1.49 9.16
CA LEU A 55 6.71 1.43 10.38
C LEU A 55 6.48 0.08 11.06
N ASP A 56 7.55 -0.57 11.49
CA ASP A 56 7.45 -1.76 12.33
C ASP A 56 7.24 -1.41 13.81
N SER A 57 7.34 -2.41 14.69
CA SER A 57 7.17 -2.24 16.13
C SER A 57 8.25 -1.38 16.79
N ASP A 58 9.44 -1.33 16.18
CA ASP A 58 10.59 -0.57 16.68
C ASP A 58 10.60 0.86 16.10
N GLY A 59 9.67 1.16 15.18
CA GLY A 59 9.57 2.44 14.50
C GLY A 59 10.47 2.53 13.27
N ASP A 60 11.03 1.41 12.82
CA ASP A 60 11.87 1.36 11.63
C ASP A 60 11.01 1.24 10.37
N LEU A 61 11.46 1.91 9.30
CA LEU A 61 10.79 1.88 8.00
C LEU A 61 11.03 0.54 7.30
N VAL A 62 9.96 -0.19 7.00
CA VAL A 62 10.00 -1.50 6.35
C VAL A 62 9.24 -1.46 5.04
N LEU A 63 9.86 -2.02 4.00
CA LEU A 63 9.23 -2.34 2.73
C LEU A 63 8.74 -3.79 2.74
N LEU A 64 7.43 -3.98 2.54
CA LEU A 64 6.80 -5.29 2.39
C LEU A 64 6.38 -5.46 0.93
N GLU A 65 6.94 -6.45 0.25
CA GLU A 65 6.61 -6.79 -1.15
C GLU A 65 6.33 -8.29 -1.27
N HIS A 66 5.48 -8.68 -2.22
CA HIS A 66 5.27 -10.09 -2.53
C HIS A 66 5.51 -10.38 -4.02
N TYR A 67 6.40 -11.33 -4.29
CA TYR A 67 6.80 -11.72 -5.64
C TYR A 67 5.91 -12.78 -6.29
N ASP A 68 5.03 -13.46 -5.53
CA ASP A 68 4.09 -14.45 -6.07
C ASP A 68 2.71 -13.85 -6.41
N ASP A 69 2.52 -12.54 -6.22
CA ASP A 69 1.34 -11.87 -6.75
C ASP A 69 1.43 -11.87 -8.29
N TRP A 70 0.29 -12.02 -8.98
CA TRP A 70 0.21 -12.07 -10.45
C TRP A 70 0.66 -10.77 -11.14
N HIS A 71 1.10 -9.80 -10.35
CA HIS A 71 1.54 -8.49 -10.76
C HIS A 71 2.57 -7.97 -9.76
N PHE A 72 3.73 -7.62 -10.31
CA PHE A 72 4.80 -7.00 -9.55
C PHE A 72 4.57 -5.49 -9.48
N CYS A 73 4.85 -4.88 -8.33
CA CYS A 73 4.88 -3.43 -8.21
C CYS A 73 5.99 -2.87 -9.11
N SER A 74 5.65 -2.05 -10.09
CA SER A 74 6.66 -1.42 -10.96
C SER A 74 7.49 -0.38 -10.21
N ILE A 75 8.66 -0.04 -10.73
CA ILE A 75 9.52 1.03 -10.15
C ILE A 75 8.74 2.34 -10.00
N SER A 76 7.95 2.73 -11.01
CA SER A 76 7.12 3.93 -10.95
C SER A 76 6.04 3.88 -9.86
N GLU A 77 5.43 2.72 -9.63
CA GLU A 77 4.43 2.56 -8.57
C GLU A 77 5.09 2.59 -7.18
N MET A 78 6.30 2.04 -7.06
CA MET A 78 7.11 2.13 -5.84
C MET A 78 7.59 3.55 -5.52
N GLU A 79 7.99 4.32 -6.53
CA GLU A 79 8.33 5.74 -6.35
C GLU A 79 7.12 6.56 -5.89
N GLU A 80 5.95 6.31 -6.49
CA GLU A 80 4.72 6.99 -6.08
C GLU A 80 4.30 6.60 -4.65
N LEU A 81 4.39 5.32 -4.30
CA LEU A 81 4.15 4.84 -2.94
C LEU A 81 5.05 5.56 -1.92
N ARG A 82 6.34 5.75 -2.24
CA ARG A 82 7.28 6.52 -1.40
C ARG A 82 6.88 7.98 -1.25
N LYS A 83 6.45 8.64 -2.33
CA LYS A 83 5.98 10.04 -2.27
C LYS A 83 4.77 10.17 -1.35
N ILE A 84 3.79 9.27 -1.51
CA ILE A 84 2.57 9.27 -0.69
C ILE A 84 2.92 9.03 0.79
N TYR A 85 3.83 8.08 1.06
CA TYR A 85 4.32 7.86 2.42
C TYR A 85 4.94 9.12 3.03
N ASN A 86 5.89 9.75 2.34
CA ASN A 86 6.56 10.95 2.84
C ASN A 86 5.61 12.14 3.02
N TRP A 87 4.54 12.20 2.23
CA TRP A 87 3.50 13.21 2.39
C TRP A 87 2.60 12.95 3.60
N ALA A 88 2.24 11.69 3.85
CA ALA A 88 1.35 11.30 4.95
C ALA A 88 2.05 11.25 6.31
N PHE A 89 3.34 10.92 6.31
CA PHE A 89 4.20 10.82 7.49
C PHE A 89 5.41 11.75 7.33
N PRO A 90 5.21 13.08 7.25
CA PRO A 90 6.30 14.03 7.30
C PRO A 90 6.93 13.94 8.71
N GLU A 91 8.25 13.90 8.77
CA GLU A 91 8.99 13.96 10.06
C GLU A 91 8.54 15.14 10.94
#